data_AF-A0A929KG35-F1
#
_entry.id   AF-A0A929KG35-F1
#
_cell.length_a   1.000
_cell.length_b   1.000
_cell.length_c   1.000
_cell.angle_alpha   90.00
_cell.angle_beta   90.00
_cell.angle_gamma   90.00
#
_symmetry.space_group_name_H-M   'P 1'
#
loop_
_entity.id
_entity.type
_entity.pdbx_description
1 polymer ?
#
loop_
_entity_poly.entity_id
_entity_poly.type
_entity_poly.pdbx_seq_one_letter_code
_entity_poly.pdbx_strand_id
1 'polypeptide(L)'
;MEMKFCWLVPLILLTIFSCNENGKNKQPASPQQVKQDAAVVPQKSMPYSAQDSIELLQLTKNLYQWNQAGNNDDFFSPLQKETTDTVYAGLDLNLHRQKLQDIKRSGLFTATFISNYNKIALLIDAKMKDGTLQWIIGELPPFGNGANPWCNCQDVPDDFLTKLYIMHLQAEDKGIFYNWGDGSGGTPYNIKAVKENNQWKINYMEGFDYDSFVRGIQEQIGFTGKWQNDMVVLNIGESSLAFEYHGQCVYFYPVKKISDTEFEMIWARDMDCKFDNGTRETFGLKKVPQIGKPFAKFVLKDKTLYAEYYYKEWVEKYTNQVQDHVFTTKYVRKE
;
A
#
# COMPACT_ATOMS: atom_id res chain seq x y z
N MET A 1 -19.81 41.01 16.35
CA MET A 1 -19.59 41.58 15.00
C MET A 1 -20.37 40.69 14.04
N GLU A 2 -21.61 41.07 13.78
CA GLU A 2 -22.54 40.29 12.94
C GLU A 2 -22.17 40.45 11.48
N MET A 3 -22.06 39.35 10.74
CA MET A 3 -21.93 39.38 9.29
C MET A 3 -22.96 38.44 8.68
N LYS A 4 -24.01 39.05 8.13
CA LYS A 4 -25.08 38.42 7.38
C LYS A 4 -24.55 38.03 6.00
N PHE A 5 -24.60 36.76 5.64
CA PHE A 5 -24.33 36.29 4.28
C PHE A 5 -25.66 36.08 3.54
N CYS A 6 -25.90 36.90 2.53
CA CYS A 6 -27.02 36.78 1.59
C CYS A 6 -26.77 35.66 0.59
N TRP A 7 -27.83 34.88 0.35
CA TRP A 7 -27.97 33.89 -0.71
C TRP A 7 -28.01 34.54 -2.10
N LEU A 8 -27.44 33.86 -3.10
CA LEU A 8 -27.82 33.99 -4.51
C LEU A 8 -27.72 32.62 -5.18
N VAL A 9 -28.89 32.04 -5.45
CA VAL A 9 -29.10 30.79 -6.19
C VAL A 9 -29.29 31.16 -7.67
N PRO A 10 -28.56 30.56 -8.62
CA PRO A 10 -28.89 30.69 -10.04
C PRO A 10 -29.95 29.65 -10.44
N LEU A 11 -31.05 30.19 -10.95
CA LEU A 11 -32.19 29.51 -11.56
C LEU A 11 -31.76 28.94 -12.94
N ILE A 12 -31.70 27.62 -13.10
CA ILE A 12 -31.50 26.99 -14.41
C ILE A 12 -32.86 26.63 -15.00
N LEU A 13 -33.22 27.31 -16.08
CA LEU A 13 -34.43 27.10 -16.87
C LEU A 13 -34.35 25.77 -17.64
N LEU A 14 -35.33 24.90 -17.43
CA LEU A 14 -35.67 23.78 -18.30
C LEU A 14 -36.16 24.31 -19.67
N THR A 15 -35.61 23.79 -20.76
CA THR A 15 -36.27 23.83 -22.08
C THR A 15 -36.60 22.40 -22.52
N ILE A 16 -37.90 22.18 -22.64
CA ILE A 16 -38.55 20.97 -23.16
C ILE A 16 -38.70 21.18 -24.66
N PHE A 17 -38.01 20.38 -25.47
CA PHE A 17 -38.33 20.23 -26.89
C PHE A 17 -39.04 18.89 -27.09
N SER A 18 -40.37 18.99 -27.17
CA SER A 18 -41.24 17.97 -27.73
C SER A 18 -41.47 18.32 -29.20
N CYS A 19 -41.19 17.39 -30.11
CA CYS A 19 -41.73 17.43 -31.46
C CYS A 19 -42.50 16.13 -31.69
N ASN A 20 -43.81 16.29 -31.84
CA ASN A 20 -44.73 15.29 -32.37
C ASN A 20 -45.45 15.96 -33.53
N GLU A 21 -45.26 15.48 -34.76
CA GLU A 21 -46.20 15.75 -35.85
C GLU A 21 -46.44 14.48 -36.68
N ASN A 22 -47.74 14.25 -36.87
CA ASN A 22 -48.35 13.18 -37.62
C ASN A 22 -48.13 13.35 -39.14
N GLY A 23 -47.90 12.24 -39.84
CA GLY A 23 -48.03 12.17 -41.30
C GLY A 23 -48.40 10.77 -41.75
N LYS A 24 -49.67 10.57 -42.12
CA LYS A 24 -50.23 9.30 -42.60
C LYS A 24 -49.73 8.93 -44.01
N ASN A 25 -49.46 7.64 -44.18
CA ASN A 25 -49.63 6.77 -45.35
C ASN A 25 -49.19 7.24 -46.75
N LYS A 26 -48.15 6.57 -47.27
CA LYS A 26 -48.08 6.00 -48.64
C LYS A 26 -47.09 4.82 -48.66
N GLN A 27 -47.58 3.59 -48.83
CA GLN A 27 -46.84 2.53 -49.54
C GLN A 27 -46.97 2.80 -51.06
N PRO A 28 -46.10 2.31 -51.97
CA PRO A 28 -45.29 1.09 -51.85
C PRO A 28 -43.85 1.19 -52.43
N ALA A 29 -42.97 0.28 -52.00
CA ALA A 29 -41.98 -0.44 -52.82
C ALA A 29 -41.04 -1.19 -51.88
N SER A 30 -40.90 -2.50 -52.10
CA SER A 30 -40.04 -3.39 -51.35
C SER A 30 -38.57 -3.00 -51.51
N PRO A 31 -37.82 -2.77 -50.41
CA PRO A 31 -36.38 -2.90 -50.42
C PRO A 31 -36.02 -4.31 -49.97
N GLN A 32 -35.20 -4.97 -50.77
CA GLN A 32 -34.57 -6.26 -50.50
C GLN A 32 -34.03 -6.31 -49.05
N GLN A 33 -34.39 -7.36 -48.32
CA GLN A 33 -33.72 -7.73 -47.08
C GLN A 33 -32.26 -8.05 -47.38
N VAL A 34 -31.38 -7.07 -47.17
CA VAL A 34 -29.96 -7.35 -46.93
C VAL A 34 -29.91 -8.03 -45.57
N LYS A 35 -29.69 -9.34 -45.56
CA LYS A 35 -29.21 -10.06 -44.38
C LYS A 35 -27.90 -9.40 -43.96
N GLN A 36 -27.97 -8.54 -42.94
CA GLN A 36 -26.79 -8.20 -42.17
C GLN A 36 -26.47 -9.45 -41.35
N ASP A 37 -25.55 -10.25 -41.86
CA ASP A 37 -24.81 -11.20 -41.07
C ASP A 37 -24.04 -10.38 -40.02
N ALA A 38 -24.65 -10.21 -38.85
CA ALA A 38 -23.93 -9.75 -37.67
C ALA A 38 -22.86 -10.78 -37.42
N ALA A 39 -21.62 -10.45 -37.80
CA ALA A 39 -20.44 -11.22 -37.46
C ALA A 39 -20.43 -11.35 -35.94
N VAL A 40 -20.80 -12.52 -35.46
CA VAL A 40 -20.67 -12.93 -34.07
C VAL A 40 -19.17 -12.88 -33.79
N VAL A 41 -18.72 -11.77 -33.21
CA VAL A 41 -17.38 -11.68 -32.61
C VAL A 41 -17.30 -12.88 -31.67
N PRO A 42 -16.35 -13.81 -31.87
CA PRO A 42 -16.27 -14.99 -31.03
C PRO A 42 -16.04 -14.49 -29.61
N GLN A 43 -17.09 -14.60 -28.78
CA GLN A 43 -17.03 -14.25 -27.39
C GLN A 43 -16.01 -15.20 -26.78
N LYS A 44 -14.81 -14.67 -26.51
CA LYS A 44 -13.69 -15.43 -25.95
C LYS A 44 -14.25 -16.18 -24.75
N SER A 45 -14.35 -17.51 -24.86
CA SER A 45 -15.00 -18.34 -23.85
C SER A 45 -14.35 -18.03 -22.52
N MET A 46 -15.14 -17.54 -21.56
CA MET A 46 -14.59 -17.22 -20.26
C MET A 46 -13.99 -18.50 -19.66
N PRO A 47 -12.79 -18.44 -19.09
CA PRO A 47 -12.10 -19.61 -18.51
C PRO A 47 -12.79 -20.15 -17.23
N TYR A 48 -13.97 -19.64 -16.90
CA TYR A 48 -14.78 -20.01 -15.74
C TYR A 48 -16.25 -20.13 -16.15
N SER A 49 -17.00 -20.97 -15.43
CA SER A 49 -18.42 -21.21 -15.69
C SER A 49 -19.32 -20.21 -14.96
N ALA A 50 -20.59 -20.11 -15.38
CA ALA A 50 -21.60 -19.37 -14.63
C ALA A 50 -21.76 -19.92 -13.20
N GLN A 51 -21.61 -21.24 -13.04
CA GLN A 51 -21.65 -21.90 -11.74
C GLN A 51 -20.51 -21.43 -10.83
N ASP A 52 -19.30 -21.25 -11.35
CA ASP A 52 -18.18 -20.72 -10.56
C ASP A 52 -18.49 -19.31 -10.04
N SER A 53 -19.11 -18.45 -10.85
CA SER A 53 -19.49 -17.10 -10.40
C SER A 53 -20.51 -17.11 -9.25
N ILE A 54 -21.45 -18.06 -9.27
CA ILE A 54 -22.44 -18.24 -8.19
C ILE A 54 -21.73 -18.74 -6.91
N GLU A 55 -20.84 -19.72 -7.05
CA GLU A 55 -20.09 -20.27 -5.93
C GLU A 55 -19.14 -19.23 -5.30
N LEU A 56 -18.48 -18.39 -6.10
CA LEU A 56 -17.62 -17.31 -5.63
C LEU A 56 -18.40 -16.22 -4.89
N LEU A 57 -19.59 -15.86 -5.38
CA LEU A 57 -20.47 -14.93 -4.69
C LEU A 57 -20.90 -15.51 -3.33
N GLN A 58 -21.28 -16.79 -3.31
CA GLN A 58 -21.67 -17.46 -2.06
C GLN A 58 -20.50 -17.58 -1.08
N LEU A 59 -19.29 -17.91 -1.56
CA LEU A 59 -18.07 -17.92 -0.75
C LEU A 59 -17.85 -16.55 -0.09
N THR A 60 -18.01 -15.48 -0.85
CA THR A 60 -17.83 -14.10 -0.36
C THR A 60 -18.89 -13.74 0.68
N LYS A 61 -20.16 -14.11 0.47
CA LYS A 61 -21.20 -13.92 1.49
C LYS A 61 -20.93 -14.71 2.76
N ASN A 62 -20.48 -15.96 2.65
CA ASN A 62 -20.13 -16.81 3.79
C ASN A 62 -18.95 -16.23 4.58
N LEU A 63 -17.95 -15.65 3.91
CA LEU A 63 -16.84 -14.93 4.54
C LEU A 63 -17.33 -13.81 5.45
N TYR A 64 -18.19 -12.92 4.95
CA TYR A 64 -18.66 -11.79 5.74
C TYR A 64 -19.65 -12.19 6.83
N GLN A 65 -20.48 -13.21 6.60
CA GLN A 65 -21.31 -13.81 7.64
C GLN A 65 -20.46 -14.41 8.77
N TRP A 66 -19.40 -15.16 8.43
CA TRP A 66 -18.46 -15.71 9.40
C TRP A 66 -17.75 -14.61 10.18
N ASN A 67 -17.33 -13.53 9.51
CA ASN A 67 -16.70 -12.40 10.18
C ASN A 67 -17.65 -11.73 11.18
N GLN A 68 -18.89 -11.43 10.78
CA GLN A 68 -19.87 -10.76 11.66
C GLN A 68 -20.32 -11.61 12.85
N ALA A 69 -20.43 -12.93 12.69
CA ALA A 69 -21.00 -13.81 13.73
C ALA A 69 -20.09 -14.05 14.94
N GLY A 70 -18.78 -13.77 14.84
CA GLY A 70 -17.79 -14.22 15.82
C GLY A 70 -17.11 -13.14 16.65
N ASN A 71 -17.61 -11.90 16.65
CA ASN A 71 -16.85 -10.74 17.14
C ASN A 71 -15.44 -10.69 16.51
N ASN A 72 -15.37 -11.01 15.20
CA ASN A 72 -14.10 -11.20 14.51
C ASN A 72 -13.45 -9.90 14.04
N ASP A 73 -14.04 -8.75 14.40
CA ASP A 73 -13.58 -7.42 14.01
C ASP A 73 -12.17 -7.10 14.54
N ASP A 74 -11.79 -7.70 15.68
CA ASP A 74 -10.40 -7.69 16.13
C ASP A 74 -9.55 -8.64 15.27
N PHE A 75 -8.77 -8.04 14.37
CA PHE A 75 -7.88 -8.76 13.46
C PHE A 75 -6.54 -9.13 14.11
N PHE A 76 -6.04 -8.35 15.08
CA PHE A 76 -4.92 -8.71 15.96
C PHE A 76 -5.17 -8.19 17.38
N SER A 77 -5.27 -9.08 18.37
CA SER A 77 -5.53 -8.70 19.76
C SER A 77 -4.23 -8.26 20.45
N PRO A 78 -4.11 -6.98 20.86
CA PRO A 78 -2.93 -6.52 21.59
C PRO A 78 -2.91 -7.03 23.03
N LEU A 79 -1.71 -7.16 23.61
CA LEU A 79 -1.50 -7.58 24.99
C LEU A 79 -1.11 -6.37 25.86
N GLN A 80 -2.00 -5.97 26.76
CA GLN A 80 -1.70 -5.08 27.88
C GLN A 80 -1.32 -5.92 29.09
N LYS A 81 -0.15 -5.67 29.72
CA LYS A 81 0.31 -6.45 30.88
C LYS A 81 -0.21 -5.85 32.18
N GLU A 82 -0.10 -4.53 32.30
CA GLU A 82 -0.51 -3.77 33.47
C GLU A 82 -1.53 -2.70 33.08
N THR A 83 -2.46 -2.40 33.97
CA THR A 83 -3.48 -1.36 33.74
C THR A 83 -2.89 0.04 33.61
N THR A 84 -1.65 0.23 34.07
CA THR A 84 -0.90 1.50 33.97
C THR A 84 -0.03 1.60 32.72
N ASP A 85 0.03 0.56 31.88
CA ASP A 85 0.78 0.61 30.63
C ASP A 85 0.23 1.70 29.70
N THR A 86 1.12 2.38 28.99
CA THR A 86 0.75 3.37 27.94
C THR A 86 0.98 2.82 26.53
N VAL A 87 1.68 1.69 26.42
CA VAL A 87 1.96 0.98 25.17
C VAL A 87 1.69 -0.51 25.37
N TYR A 88 1.17 -1.17 24.34
CA TYR A 88 0.98 -2.62 24.37
C TYR A 88 2.33 -3.35 24.32
N ALA A 89 2.44 -4.46 25.07
CA ALA A 89 3.68 -5.24 25.19
C ALA A 89 3.90 -6.25 24.05
N GLY A 90 2.91 -6.44 23.17
CA GLY A 90 2.92 -7.41 22.08
C GLY A 90 1.51 -7.76 21.63
N LEU A 91 1.37 -8.88 20.94
CA LEU A 91 0.06 -9.49 20.67
C LEU A 91 -0.24 -10.59 21.69
N ASP A 92 -1.53 -10.80 21.99
CA ASP A 92 -1.95 -12.00 22.71
C ASP A 92 -1.89 -13.21 21.77
N LEU A 93 -0.76 -13.93 21.83
CA LEU A 93 -0.52 -15.11 21.00
C LEU A 93 -1.43 -16.31 21.33
N ASN A 94 -2.09 -16.32 22.49
CA ASN A 94 -3.08 -17.35 22.80
C ASN A 94 -4.39 -17.05 22.09
N LEU A 95 -4.88 -15.80 22.14
CA LEU A 95 -6.03 -15.37 21.35
C LEU A 95 -5.78 -15.51 19.84
N HIS A 96 -4.59 -15.13 19.36
CA HIS A 96 -4.21 -15.34 17.96
C HIS A 96 -4.23 -16.82 17.57
N ARG A 97 -3.75 -17.73 18.43
CA ARG A 97 -3.83 -19.17 18.17
C ARG A 97 -5.27 -19.67 18.08
N GLN A 98 -6.16 -19.17 18.93
CA GLN A 98 -7.59 -19.49 18.87
C GLN A 98 -8.20 -18.99 17.55
N LYS A 99 -7.92 -17.74 17.18
CA LYS A 99 -8.35 -17.14 15.90
C LYS A 99 -7.89 -17.94 14.69
N LEU A 100 -6.64 -18.42 14.68
CA LEU A 100 -6.14 -19.32 13.63
C LEU A 100 -6.94 -20.63 13.54
N GLN A 101 -7.38 -21.19 14.67
CA GLN A 101 -8.24 -22.38 14.67
C GLN A 101 -9.65 -22.04 14.15
N ASP A 102 -10.18 -20.87 14.45
CA ASP A 102 -11.48 -20.42 13.94
C ASP A 102 -11.45 -20.20 12.43
N ILE A 103 -10.39 -19.54 11.92
CA ILE A 103 -10.15 -19.37 10.48
C ILE A 103 -10.05 -20.75 9.81
N LYS A 104 -9.30 -21.70 10.38
CA LYS A 104 -9.19 -23.08 9.85
C LYS A 104 -10.53 -23.81 9.85
N ARG A 105 -11.26 -23.76 10.96
CA ARG A 105 -12.53 -24.46 11.16
C ARG A 105 -13.65 -23.91 10.27
N SER A 106 -13.57 -22.64 9.87
CA SER A 106 -14.51 -22.05 8.91
C SER A 106 -14.53 -22.79 7.57
N GLY A 107 -13.40 -23.42 7.17
CA GLY A 107 -13.25 -24.04 5.86
C GLY A 107 -13.20 -23.06 4.68
N LEU A 108 -13.27 -21.74 4.94
CA LEU A 108 -13.36 -20.70 3.91
C LEU A 108 -12.00 -20.33 3.31
N PHE A 109 -10.90 -20.60 4.03
CA PHE A 109 -9.57 -20.12 3.69
C PHE A 109 -8.62 -21.26 3.34
N THR A 110 -7.71 -20.98 2.41
CA THR A 110 -6.59 -21.85 2.08
C THR A 110 -5.53 -21.86 3.18
N ALA A 111 -4.68 -22.90 3.17
CA ALA A 111 -3.49 -22.93 4.02
C ALA A 111 -2.53 -21.75 3.74
N THR A 112 -2.44 -21.31 2.48
CA THR A 112 -1.64 -20.15 2.06
C THR A 112 -2.09 -18.87 2.76
N PHE A 113 -3.38 -18.57 2.73
CA PHE A 113 -3.95 -17.39 3.40
C PHE A 113 -3.67 -17.44 4.91
N ILE A 114 -3.94 -18.59 5.55
CA ILE A 114 -3.74 -18.80 6.99
C ILE A 114 -2.26 -18.60 7.37
N SER A 115 -1.35 -19.13 6.55
CA SER A 115 0.10 -18.96 6.75
C SER A 115 0.51 -17.50 6.68
N ASN A 116 -0.02 -16.74 5.71
CA ASN A 116 0.25 -15.32 5.57
C ASN A 116 -0.29 -14.50 6.76
N TYR A 117 -1.55 -14.73 7.14
CA TYR A 117 -2.16 -14.10 8.31
C TYR A 117 -1.34 -14.35 9.59
N ASN A 118 -0.87 -15.59 9.80
CA ASN A 118 0.02 -15.90 10.92
C ASN A 118 1.38 -15.18 10.82
N LYS A 119 1.97 -15.12 9.63
CA LYS A 119 3.25 -14.44 9.39
C LYS A 119 3.17 -12.96 9.74
N ILE A 120 2.07 -12.28 9.41
CA ILE A 120 1.81 -10.88 9.75
C ILE A 120 1.81 -10.71 11.29
N ALA A 121 1.00 -11.50 12.01
CA ALA A 121 0.91 -11.44 13.46
C ALA A 121 2.26 -11.65 14.15
N LEU A 122 3.02 -12.66 13.72
CA LEU A 122 4.33 -12.96 14.31
C LEU A 122 5.35 -11.85 14.09
N LEU A 123 5.32 -11.17 12.94
CA LEU A 123 6.17 -10.02 12.70
C LEU A 123 5.77 -8.85 13.62
N ILE A 124 4.48 -8.52 13.71
CA ILE A 124 3.96 -7.46 14.58
C ILE A 124 4.39 -7.71 16.04
N ASP A 125 4.11 -8.90 16.57
CA ASP A 125 4.46 -9.27 17.94
C ASP A 125 5.97 -9.18 18.22
N ALA A 126 6.80 -9.67 17.30
CA ALA A 126 8.25 -9.58 17.43
C ALA A 126 8.73 -8.12 17.48
N LYS A 127 8.18 -7.26 16.63
CA LYS A 127 8.54 -5.84 16.54
C LYS A 127 8.01 -5.01 17.71
N MET A 128 6.90 -5.40 18.31
CA MET A 128 6.43 -4.81 19.57
C MET A 128 7.34 -5.20 20.73
N LYS A 129 7.75 -6.49 20.80
CA LYS A 129 8.60 -7.01 21.88
C LYS A 129 10.04 -6.48 21.85
N ASP A 130 10.60 -6.24 20.67
CA ASP A 130 11.93 -5.64 20.53
C ASP A 130 11.92 -4.10 20.65
N GLY A 131 10.72 -3.50 20.78
CA GLY A 131 10.53 -2.07 20.97
C GLY A 131 10.64 -1.23 19.68
N THR A 132 10.84 -1.86 18.52
CA THR A 132 10.94 -1.16 17.24
C THR A 132 9.59 -0.71 16.69
N LEU A 133 8.49 -1.31 17.16
CA LEU A 133 7.11 -0.92 16.89
C LEU A 133 6.40 -0.59 18.20
N GLN A 134 5.82 0.60 18.31
CA GLN A 134 5.03 1.00 19.48
C GLN A 134 3.57 1.19 19.08
N TRP A 135 2.68 0.40 19.69
CA TRP A 135 1.25 0.61 19.62
C TRP A 135 0.77 1.20 20.95
N ILE A 136 0.43 2.49 20.92
CA ILE A 136 -0.07 3.23 22.07
C ILE A 136 -1.49 2.77 22.40
N ILE A 137 -1.77 2.60 23.69
CA ILE A 137 -3.10 2.14 24.14
C ILE A 137 -4.15 3.21 23.81
N GLY A 138 -5.23 2.80 23.17
CA GLY A 138 -6.31 3.68 22.71
C GLY A 138 -6.10 4.30 21.34
N GLU A 139 -4.91 4.15 20.75
CA GLU A 139 -4.63 4.60 19.38
C GLU A 139 -4.89 3.49 18.36
N LEU A 140 -5.07 3.90 17.10
CA LEU A 140 -5.11 2.95 15.98
C LEU A 140 -3.79 2.19 15.86
N PRO A 141 -3.82 0.93 15.39
CA PRO A 141 -2.59 0.17 15.19
C PRO A 141 -1.64 0.89 14.21
N PRO A 142 -0.33 0.94 14.49
CA PRO A 142 0.68 1.58 13.61
C PRO A 142 1.02 0.75 12.36
N PHE A 143 0.09 -0.10 11.92
CA PHE A 143 0.23 -1.03 10.80
C PHE A 143 -1.12 -1.22 10.10
N GLY A 144 -1.10 -1.84 8.94
CA GLY A 144 -2.23 -1.79 8.02
C GLY A 144 -2.41 -0.38 7.47
N ASN A 145 -3.65 -0.02 7.14
CA ASN A 145 -3.98 1.26 6.50
C ASN A 145 -5.03 2.07 7.28
N GLY A 146 -5.26 1.75 8.56
CA GLY A 146 -6.27 2.40 9.39
C GLY A 146 -7.71 2.03 9.06
N ALA A 147 -7.94 0.99 8.27
CA ALA A 147 -9.25 0.40 8.01
C ALA A 147 -9.29 -1.07 8.46
N ASN A 148 -10.50 -1.63 8.61
CA ASN A 148 -10.65 -3.05 8.91
C ASN A 148 -10.18 -3.89 7.70
N PRO A 149 -9.16 -4.75 7.85
CA PRO A 149 -8.57 -5.43 6.71
C PRO A 149 -9.47 -6.47 6.05
N TRP A 150 -10.54 -6.94 6.72
CA TRP A 150 -11.49 -7.88 6.14
C TRP A 150 -12.35 -7.26 5.03
N CYS A 151 -12.54 -5.94 5.05
CA CYS A 151 -13.39 -5.22 4.10
C CYS A 151 -12.74 -3.97 3.49
N ASN A 152 -11.56 -3.56 4.00
CA ASN A 152 -10.97 -2.24 3.77
C ASN A 152 -11.96 -1.10 4.07
N CYS A 153 -12.71 -1.23 5.17
CA CYS A 153 -13.78 -0.32 5.53
C CYS A 153 -13.60 0.22 6.96
N GLN A 154 -14.06 1.45 7.20
CA GLN A 154 -14.15 2.04 8.55
C GLN A 154 -15.49 1.66 9.20
N ASP A 155 -16.56 1.72 8.42
CA ASP A 155 -17.91 1.31 8.80
C ASP A 155 -18.44 0.22 7.86
N VAL A 156 -19.35 -0.61 8.36
CA VAL A 156 -20.10 -1.58 7.54
C VAL A 156 -21.51 -1.03 7.33
N PRO A 157 -21.99 -0.89 6.08
CA PRO A 157 -23.33 -0.36 5.84
C PRO A 157 -24.44 -1.35 6.24
N ASP A 158 -25.61 -0.80 6.55
CA ASP A 158 -26.80 -1.61 6.84
C ASP A 158 -27.16 -2.53 5.67
N ASP A 159 -27.54 -3.77 6.01
CA ASP A 159 -27.90 -4.84 5.08
C ASP A 159 -26.83 -5.16 4.02
N PHE A 160 -25.56 -4.88 4.32
CA PHE A 160 -24.40 -5.10 3.46
C PHE A 160 -24.43 -6.43 2.68
N LEU A 161 -24.77 -7.54 3.35
CA LEU A 161 -24.81 -8.88 2.75
C LEU A 161 -25.84 -9.03 1.62
N THR A 162 -26.92 -8.24 1.64
CA THR A 162 -27.96 -8.27 0.60
C THR A 162 -27.55 -7.50 -0.65
N LYS A 163 -26.67 -6.51 -0.48
CA LYS A 163 -26.18 -5.62 -1.54
C LYS A 163 -24.89 -6.11 -2.18
N LEU A 164 -24.21 -7.09 -1.56
CA LEU A 164 -22.95 -7.63 -2.04
C LEU A 164 -23.08 -8.27 -3.42
N TYR A 165 -22.24 -7.81 -4.36
CA TYR A 165 -22.04 -8.41 -5.67
C TYR A 165 -20.54 -8.58 -5.97
N ILE A 166 -20.23 -9.49 -6.89
CA ILE A 166 -18.87 -9.68 -7.39
C ILE A 166 -18.75 -9.16 -8.83
N MET A 167 -17.55 -8.73 -9.21
CA MET A 167 -17.27 -8.19 -10.54
C MET A 167 -15.82 -8.46 -10.95
N HIS A 168 -15.50 -8.18 -12.22
CA HIS A 168 -14.15 -8.29 -12.78
C HIS A 168 -13.48 -9.66 -12.54
N LEU A 169 -14.23 -10.75 -12.73
CA LEU A 169 -13.68 -12.09 -12.62
C LEU A 169 -12.59 -12.30 -13.68
N GLN A 170 -11.40 -12.67 -13.22
CA GLN A 170 -10.23 -12.93 -14.04
C GLN A 170 -9.63 -14.26 -13.60
N ALA A 171 -9.65 -15.25 -14.49
CA ALA A 171 -8.92 -16.49 -14.21
C ALA A 171 -7.42 -16.27 -14.32
N GLU A 172 -6.71 -16.91 -13.41
CA GLU A 172 -5.26 -17.02 -13.35
C GLU A 172 -4.88 -18.50 -13.24
N ASP A 173 -3.60 -18.84 -13.40
CA ASP A 173 -3.09 -20.22 -13.42
C ASP A 173 -3.58 -21.13 -12.28
N LYS A 174 -3.92 -20.56 -11.12
CA LYS A 174 -4.30 -21.31 -9.91
C LYS A 174 -5.60 -20.87 -9.27
N GLY A 175 -6.40 -20.00 -9.90
CA GLY A 175 -7.61 -19.49 -9.28
C GLY A 175 -8.31 -18.40 -10.06
N ILE A 176 -9.27 -17.74 -9.41
CA ILE A 176 -10.00 -16.60 -9.96
C ILE A 176 -9.77 -15.41 -9.05
N PHE A 177 -9.25 -14.35 -9.64
CA PHE A 177 -9.20 -13.02 -9.03
C PHE A 177 -10.50 -12.28 -9.35
N TYR A 178 -11.05 -11.58 -8.37
CA TYR A 178 -12.28 -10.81 -8.55
C TYR A 178 -12.40 -9.71 -7.50
N ASN A 179 -13.28 -8.76 -7.77
CA ASN A 179 -13.66 -7.74 -6.82
C ASN A 179 -15.03 -8.04 -6.21
N TRP A 180 -15.27 -7.57 -5.00
CA TRP A 180 -16.63 -7.38 -4.51
C TRP A 180 -16.90 -5.92 -4.17
N GLY A 181 -18.18 -5.56 -4.22
CA GLY A 181 -18.69 -4.25 -3.79
C GLY A 181 -20.13 -4.37 -3.31
N ASP A 182 -20.67 -3.27 -2.78
CA ASP A 182 -22.03 -3.19 -2.21
C ASP A 182 -22.92 -2.13 -2.90
N GLY A 183 -22.39 -1.46 -3.92
CA GLY A 183 -23.14 -0.48 -4.71
C GLY A 183 -23.20 0.92 -4.09
N SER A 184 -22.54 1.14 -2.96
CA SER A 184 -22.42 2.45 -2.31
C SER A 184 -21.51 3.43 -3.05
N GLY A 185 -20.81 2.97 -4.10
CA GLY A 185 -19.81 3.76 -4.83
C GLY A 185 -18.41 3.75 -4.20
N GLY A 186 -18.20 2.94 -3.16
CA GLY A 186 -16.87 2.70 -2.59
C GLY A 186 -15.91 1.96 -3.53
N THR A 187 -14.61 2.02 -3.21
CA THR A 187 -13.57 1.29 -3.94
C THR A 187 -13.80 -0.22 -3.82
N PRO A 188 -13.88 -0.98 -4.94
CA PRO A 188 -14.05 -2.42 -4.88
C PRO A 188 -12.89 -3.10 -4.17
N TYR A 189 -13.18 -4.13 -3.37
CA TYR A 189 -12.17 -4.85 -2.59
C TYR A 189 -11.71 -6.11 -3.35
N ASN A 190 -10.39 -6.29 -3.46
CA ASN A 190 -9.82 -7.39 -4.24
C ASN A 190 -9.73 -8.72 -3.45
N ILE A 191 -10.15 -9.81 -4.09
CA ILE A 191 -10.08 -11.17 -3.56
C ILE A 191 -9.53 -12.12 -4.62
N LYS A 192 -8.79 -13.15 -4.18
CA LYS A 192 -8.48 -14.32 -5.00
C LYS A 192 -8.99 -15.58 -4.32
N ALA A 193 -9.73 -16.39 -5.08
CA ALA A 193 -10.12 -17.71 -4.65
C ALA A 193 -9.44 -18.81 -5.48
N VAL A 194 -9.18 -19.95 -4.85
CA VAL A 194 -8.64 -21.14 -5.50
C VAL A 194 -9.52 -22.34 -5.15
N LYS A 195 -9.61 -23.31 -6.05
CA LYS A 195 -10.44 -24.51 -5.83
C LYS A 195 -9.58 -25.62 -5.22
N GLU A 196 -9.86 -26.00 -3.98
CA GLU A 196 -9.22 -27.11 -3.26
C GLU A 196 -10.26 -28.20 -2.98
N ASN A 197 -10.00 -29.45 -3.36
CA ASN A 197 -10.93 -30.56 -3.16
C ASN A 197 -12.36 -30.26 -3.66
N ASN A 198 -12.45 -29.64 -4.84
CA ASN A 198 -13.69 -29.22 -5.48
C ASN A 198 -14.50 -28.14 -4.72
N GLN A 199 -13.87 -27.42 -3.79
CA GLN A 199 -14.47 -26.30 -3.06
C GLN A 199 -13.64 -25.03 -3.27
N TRP A 200 -14.31 -23.92 -3.59
CA TRP A 200 -13.64 -22.61 -3.63
C TRP A 200 -13.28 -22.13 -2.22
N LYS A 201 -12.05 -21.62 -2.09
CA LYS A 201 -11.53 -21.04 -0.85
C LYS A 201 -10.76 -19.76 -1.12
N ILE A 202 -10.78 -18.86 -0.15
CA ILE A 202 -10.05 -17.59 -0.17
C ILE A 202 -8.55 -17.86 -0.01
N ASN A 203 -7.78 -17.44 -1.00
CA ASN A 203 -6.33 -17.52 -1.02
C ASN A 203 -5.65 -16.18 -0.76
N TYR A 204 -6.30 -15.09 -1.14
CA TYR A 204 -5.80 -13.73 -0.94
C TYR A 204 -6.95 -12.76 -0.75
N MET A 205 -6.67 -11.72 0.03
CA MET A 205 -7.55 -10.59 0.29
C MET A 205 -6.67 -9.33 0.38
N GLU A 206 -7.11 -8.24 -0.24
CA GLU A 206 -6.34 -6.99 -0.38
C GLU A 206 -5.81 -6.43 0.95
N GLY A 207 -6.66 -6.43 1.98
CA GLY A 207 -6.32 -5.93 3.30
C GLY A 207 -5.36 -6.83 4.10
N PHE A 208 -4.87 -7.93 3.52
CA PHE A 208 -3.89 -8.82 4.14
C PHE A 208 -2.64 -9.03 3.26
N ASP A 209 -2.40 -8.17 2.27
CA ASP A 209 -1.12 -8.18 1.54
C ASP A 209 0.05 -7.96 2.51
N TYR A 210 1.01 -8.88 2.58
CA TYR A 210 2.06 -8.84 3.60
C TYR A 210 2.84 -7.53 3.59
N ASP A 211 3.36 -7.14 2.43
CA ASP A 211 4.25 -5.99 2.29
C ASP A 211 3.47 -4.69 2.49
N SER A 212 2.24 -4.60 1.98
CA SER A 212 1.38 -3.44 2.25
C SER A 212 0.97 -3.34 3.71
N PHE A 213 0.66 -4.46 4.36
CA PHE A 213 0.16 -4.48 5.73
C PHE A 213 1.22 -4.05 6.73
N VAL A 214 2.46 -4.52 6.54
CA VAL A 214 3.56 -4.25 7.46
C VAL A 214 4.40 -3.05 7.02
N ARG A 215 3.96 -2.33 5.98
CA ARG A 215 4.67 -1.16 5.45
C ARG A 215 4.90 -0.08 6.49
N GLY A 216 3.87 0.27 7.28
CA GLY A 216 4.01 1.26 8.35
C GLY A 216 5.08 0.85 9.37
N ILE A 217 5.20 -0.45 9.64
CA ILE A 217 6.26 -1.01 10.49
C ILE A 217 7.62 -0.84 9.81
N GLN A 218 7.75 -1.28 8.56
CA GLN A 218 8.99 -1.22 7.77
C GLN A 218 9.49 0.23 7.61
N GLU A 219 8.58 1.15 7.32
CA GLU A 219 8.88 2.57 7.23
C GLU A 219 9.38 3.08 8.58
N GLN A 220 8.80 2.68 9.71
CA GLN A 220 9.26 3.10 11.05
C GLN A 220 10.61 2.50 11.47
N ILE A 221 10.93 1.27 11.06
CA ILE A 221 12.11 0.54 11.53
C ILE A 221 13.30 0.57 10.57
N GLY A 222 13.07 0.86 9.29
CA GLY A 222 14.07 0.80 8.23
C GLY A 222 14.77 2.13 7.98
N PHE A 223 15.88 2.09 7.24
CA PHE A 223 16.58 3.30 6.79
C PHE A 223 15.84 4.07 5.68
N THR A 224 14.79 3.50 5.09
CA THR A 224 14.01 4.17 4.04
C THR A 224 13.22 5.35 4.61
N GLY A 225 12.83 6.27 3.73
CA GLY A 225 12.11 7.49 4.11
C GLY A 225 12.95 8.75 4.02
N LYS A 226 12.50 9.81 4.72
CA LYS A 226 13.12 11.13 4.68
C LYS A 226 14.00 11.37 5.89
N TRP A 227 15.21 11.81 5.65
CA TRP A 227 16.18 12.16 6.68
C TRP A 227 16.77 13.51 6.38
N GLN A 228 17.26 14.21 7.39
CA GLN A 228 17.82 15.52 7.19
C GLN A 228 18.95 15.80 8.18
N ASN A 229 19.81 16.71 7.77
CA ASN A 229 20.63 17.50 8.67
C ASN A 229 20.29 18.98 8.43
N ASP A 230 21.14 19.90 8.90
CA ASP A 230 20.90 21.34 8.79
C ASP A 230 20.86 21.85 7.33
N MET A 231 21.40 21.08 6.38
CA MET A 231 21.73 21.53 5.03
C MET A 231 21.01 20.71 3.95
N VAL A 232 20.90 19.40 4.11
CA VAL A 232 20.43 18.48 3.07
C VAL A 232 19.32 17.57 3.56
N VAL A 233 18.43 17.20 2.62
CA VAL A 233 17.39 16.20 2.83
C VAL A 233 17.75 14.95 2.02
N LEU A 234 17.78 13.81 2.68
CA LEU A 234 17.94 12.50 2.08
C LEU A 234 16.56 11.88 1.90
N ASN A 235 16.17 11.56 0.68
CA ASN A 235 15.02 10.72 0.39
C ASN A 235 15.53 9.34 -0.01
N ILE A 236 15.37 8.34 0.87
CA ILE A 236 15.99 7.02 0.72
C ILE A 236 14.91 5.99 0.38
N GLY A 237 15.04 5.37 -0.79
CA GLY A 237 14.28 4.18 -1.19
C GLY A 237 15.12 2.90 -1.07
N GLU A 238 14.55 1.78 -1.47
CA GLU A 238 15.22 0.46 -1.39
C GLU A 238 16.49 0.36 -2.26
N SER A 239 16.53 1.08 -3.38
CA SER A 239 17.62 0.99 -4.37
C SER A 239 18.24 2.33 -4.75
N SER A 240 17.70 3.45 -4.26
CA SER A 240 18.15 4.78 -4.60
C SER A 240 18.07 5.75 -3.42
N LEU A 241 19.02 6.66 -3.36
CA LEU A 241 19.08 7.78 -2.43
C LEU A 241 19.03 9.06 -3.27
N ALA A 242 18.02 9.89 -3.05
CA ALA A 242 17.99 11.25 -3.56
C ALA A 242 18.51 12.20 -2.48
N PHE A 243 19.53 12.96 -2.82
CA PHE A 243 20.26 13.86 -1.94
C PHE A 243 19.93 15.30 -2.38
N GLU A 244 19.02 15.93 -1.67
CA GLU A 244 18.42 17.22 -2.01
C GLU A 244 19.13 18.38 -1.30
N TYR A 245 19.60 19.34 -2.09
CA TYR A 245 20.29 20.56 -1.68
C TYR A 245 19.33 21.75 -1.86
N HIS A 246 18.90 22.35 -0.75
CA HIS A 246 18.09 23.58 -0.72
C HIS A 246 16.91 23.65 -1.71
N GLY A 247 16.30 22.51 -2.08
CA GLY A 247 15.16 22.43 -2.99
C GLY A 247 15.42 22.75 -4.46
N GLN A 248 16.67 23.01 -4.86
CA GLN A 248 17.01 23.40 -6.24
C GLN A 248 17.96 22.43 -6.96
N CYS A 249 18.53 21.48 -6.24
CA CYS A 249 19.53 20.56 -6.74
C CYS A 249 19.33 19.19 -6.08
N VAL A 250 19.17 18.15 -6.88
CA VAL A 250 19.04 16.78 -6.38
C VAL A 250 20.07 15.89 -7.05
N TYR A 251 20.79 15.12 -6.23
CA TYR A 251 21.73 14.10 -6.69
C TYR A 251 21.16 12.73 -6.38
N PHE A 252 21.23 11.83 -7.34
CA PHE A 252 20.74 10.46 -7.18
C PHE A 252 21.91 9.51 -7.07
N TYR A 253 21.88 8.68 -6.03
CA TYR A 253 22.90 7.70 -5.72
C TYR A 253 22.27 6.31 -5.60
N PRO A 254 22.83 5.27 -6.23
CA PRO A 254 22.39 3.91 -5.98
C PRO A 254 22.63 3.53 -4.52
N VAL A 255 21.69 2.77 -3.96
CA VAL A 255 21.76 2.21 -2.61
C VAL A 255 22.01 0.72 -2.72
N LYS A 256 23.00 0.24 -1.98
CA LYS A 256 23.22 -1.19 -1.75
C LYS A 256 22.79 -1.53 -0.33
N LYS A 257 21.60 -2.12 -0.21
CA LYS A 257 21.06 -2.61 1.07
C LYS A 257 21.94 -3.72 1.64
N ILE A 258 22.35 -3.57 2.90
CA ILE A 258 23.09 -4.60 3.66
C ILE A 258 22.13 -5.34 4.60
N SER A 259 21.29 -4.58 5.30
CA SER A 259 20.22 -5.07 6.17
C SER A 259 19.07 -4.05 6.20
N ASP A 260 18.04 -4.22 7.04
CA ASP A 260 16.99 -3.20 7.20
C ASP A 260 17.50 -1.91 7.87
N THR A 261 18.63 -1.99 8.58
CA THR A 261 19.23 -0.86 9.31
C THR A 261 20.56 -0.41 8.72
N GLU A 262 21.08 -1.07 7.69
CA GLU A 262 22.39 -0.76 7.10
C GLU A 262 22.34 -0.72 5.58
N PHE A 263 23.00 0.28 4.99
CA PHE A 263 23.19 0.36 3.55
C PHE A 263 24.48 1.10 3.18
N GLU A 264 24.94 0.87 1.95
CA GLU A 264 26.01 1.65 1.32
C GLU A 264 25.42 2.59 0.27
N MET A 265 25.80 3.86 0.33
CA MET A 265 25.64 4.81 -0.77
C MET A 265 26.75 4.56 -1.78
N ILE A 266 26.37 4.23 -3.00
CA ILE A 266 27.31 4.05 -4.12
C ILE A 266 27.50 5.39 -4.81
N TRP A 267 28.76 5.80 -4.98
CA TRP A 267 29.06 7.04 -5.66
C TRP A 267 28.60 6.98 -7.12
N ALA A 268 27.75 7.91 -7.50
CA ALA A 268 27.25 8.10 -8.85
C ALA A 268 27.25 9.60 -9.16
N ARG A 269 27.01 9.96 -10.42
CA ARG A 269 27.03 11.36 -10.87
C ARG A 269 25.76 11.74 -11.62
N ASP A 270 24.65 11.07 -11.30
CA ASP A 270 23.34 11.41 -11.85
C ASP A 270 22.78 12.58 -11.03
N MET A 271 22.63 13.73 -11.69
CA MET A 271 22.24 14.99 -11.06
C MET A 271 21.14 15.67 -11.86
N ASP A 272 20.17 16.21 -11.15
CA ASP A 272 19.23 17.21 -11.66
C ASP A 272 19.48 18.52 -10.89
N CYS A 273 20.42 19.32 -11.41
CA CYS A 273 20.97 20.49 -10.73
C CYS A 273 21.20 21.62 -11.72
N LYS A 274 20.82 22.85 -11.33
CA LYS A 274 21.13 24.06 -12.11
C LYS A 274 22.57 24.52 -11.93
N PHE A 275 23.22 24.12 -10.83
CA PHE A 275 24.56 24.55 -10.45
C PHE A 275 25.41 23.36 -10.03
N ASP A 276 26.71 23.39 -10.32
CA ASP A 276 27.67 22.39 -9.83
C ASP A 276 27.87 22.60 -8.33
N ASN A 277 27.70 21.55 -7.54
CA ASN A 277 27.90 21.60 -6.09
C ASN A 277 29.33 21.23 -5.67
N GLY A 278 30.27 21.10 -6.61
CA GLY A 278 31.67 20.80 -6.29
C GLY A 278 31.94 19.34 -5.93
N THR A 279 30.98 18.42 -6.12
CA THR A 279 31.21 16.96 -5.92
C THR A 279 32.20 16.36 -6.92
N ARG A 280 32.59 17.11 -7.95
CA ARG A 280 33.63 16.73 -8.93
C ARG A 280 35.04 17.12 -8.50
N GLU A 281 35.17 17.94 -7.47
CA GLU A 281 36.46 18.44 -7.01
C GLU A 281 37.34 17.31 -6.48
N THR A 282 38.64 17.42 -6.73
CA THR A 282 39.62 16.42 -6.27
C THR A 282 40.43 16.93 -5.08
N PHE A 283 40.47 18.25 -4.86
CA PHE A 283 41.26 18.92 -3.83
C PHE A 283 42.75 18.53 -3.83
N GLY A 284 43.28 18.09 -4.98
CA GLY A 284 44.65 17.58 -5.11
C GLY A 284 44.89 16.22 -4.42
N LEU A 285 43.84 15.54 -3.97
CA LEU A 285 43.94 14.25 -3.27
C LEU A 285 44.14 13.10 -4.26
N LYS A 286 44.96 12.12 -3.85
CA LYS A 286 45.12 10.86 -4.61
C LYS A 286 43.93 9.91 -4.43
N LYS A 287 43.27 9.98 -3.28
CA LYS A 287 42.13 9.12 -2.91
C LYS A 287 40.85 9.95 -2.96
N VAL A 288 40.14 9.88 -4.08
CA VAL A 288 38.88 10.61 -4.34
C VAL A 288 37.73 9.63 -4.60
N PRO A 289 36.46 10.04 -4.38
CA PRO A 289 35.30 9.22 -4.69
C PRO A 289 35.27 8.77 -6.16
N GLN A 290 35.03 7.47 -6.37
CA GLN A 290 35.03 6.84 -7.68
C GLN A 290 33.63 6.33 -8.05
N ILE A 291 33.19 6.59 -9.28
CA ILE A 291 31.89 6.14 -9.79
C ILE A 291 31.77 4.61 -9.62
N GLY A 292 30.64 4.16 -9.08
CA GLY A 292 30.35 2.75 -8.83
C GLY A 292 31.01 2.16 -7.60
N LYS A 293 31.76 2.96 -6.81
CA LYS A 293 32.36 2.51 -5.54
C LYS A 293 31.55 3.00 -4.34
N PRO A 294 31.52 2.25 -3.22
CA PRO A 294 30.92 2.73 -1.98
C PRO A 294 31.57 4.05 -1.54
N PHE A 295 30.74 5.05 -1.24
CA PHE A 295 31.17 6.35 -0.74
C PHE A 295 31.01 6.46 0.77
N ALA A 296 29.86 6.02 1.28
CA ALA A 296 29.55 6.01 2.70
C ALA A 296 28.73 4.78 3.07
N LYS A 297 28.95 4.27 4.28
CA LYS A 297 28.08 3.30 4.94
C LYS A 297 27.17 4.05 5.90
N PHE A 298 25.89 3.74 5.86
CA PHE A 298 24.90 4.27 6.77
C PHE A 298 24.39 3.18 7.70
N VAL A 299 24.23 3.53 8.98
CA VAL A 299 23.69 2.65 10.02
C VAL A 299 22.61 3.37 10.79
N LEU A 300 21.40 2.82 10.81
CA LEU A 300 20.28 3.29 11.60
C LEU A 300 20.41 2.79 13.04
N LYS A 301 20.46 3.72 14.00
CA LYS A 301 20.38 3.46 15.44
C LYS A 301 19.50 4.51 16.09
N ASP A 302 18.54 4.08 16.90
CA ASP A 302 17.68 4.98 17.70
C ASP A 302 17.07 6.13 16.87
N LYS A 303 16.46 5.80 15.72
CA LYS A 303 15.85 6.76 14.77
C LYS A 303 16.81 7.83 14.21
N THR A 304 18.11 7.57 14.27
CA THR A 304 19.17 8.41 13.70
C THR A 304 20.01 7.60 12.71
N LEU A 305 20.22 8.14 11.51
CA LEU A 305 21.16 7.58 10.53
C LEU A 305 22.56 8.11 10.78
N TYR A 306 23.49 7.19 11.04
CA TYR A 306 24.91 7.50 11.20
C TYR A 306 25.66 7.17 9.92
N ALA A 307 26.41 8.12 9.39
CA ALA A 307 27.21 7.96 8.18
C ALA A 307 28.69 7.78 8.51
N GLU A 308 29.30 6.74 7.94
CA GLU A 308 30.75 6.53 7.90
C GLU A 308 31.24 6.67 6.46
N TYR A 309 32.08 7.68 6.21
CA TYR A 309 32.63 7.95 4.89
C TYR A 309 33.94 7.19 4.63
N TYR A 310 34.03 6.53 3.47
CA TYR A 310 35.24 5.81 3.04
C TYR A 310 36.35 6.75 2.54
N TYR A 311 35.99 8.00 2.23
CA TYR A 311 36.87 9.06 1.71
C TYR A 311 36.92 10.25 2.69
N LYS A 312 37.30 9.99 3.95
CA LYS A 312 37.27 10.98 5.06
C LYS A 312 37.99 12.29 4.74
N GLU A 313 39.21 12.22 4.18
CA GLU A 313 39.99 13.41 3.81
C GLU A 313 39.31 14.23 2.71
N TRP A 314 38.67 13.57 1.73
CA TRP A 314 37.92 14.26 0.69
C TRP A 314 36.70 14.96 1.27
N VAL A 315 35.95 14.30 2.15
CA VAL A 315 34.80 14.88 2.85
C VAL A 315 35.22 16.09 3.67
N GLU A 316 36.33 16.00 4.41
CA GLU A 316 36.86 17.13 5.18
C GLU A 316 37.23 18.32 4.29
N LYS A 317 37.92 18.09 3.16
CA LYS A 317 38.25 19.15 2.20
C LYS A 317 37.00 19.77 1.58
N TYR A 318 36.03 18.94 1.17
CA TYR A 318 34.76 19.42 0.63
C TYR A 318 34.03 20.31 1.64
N THR A 319 33.86 19.85 2.88
CA THR A 319 33.19 20.60 3.95
C THR A 319 33.87 21.95 4.19
N ASN A 320 35.19 21.99 4.20
CA ASN A 320 35.95 23.21 4.46
C ASN A 320 36.03 24.20 3.29
N GLN A 321 35.94 23.71 2.04
CA GLN A 321 36.25 24.53 0.85
C GLN A 321 35.04 24.76 -0.07
N VAL A 322 34.02 23.91 0.01
CA VAL A 322 32.86 23.94 -0.90
C VAL A 322 31.61 24.32 -0.14
N GLN A 323 31.16 23.47 0.77
CA GLN A 323 29.95 23.72 1.55
C GLN A 323 29.94 22.89 2.83
N ASP A 324 29.80 23.58 3.96
CA ASP A 324 29.68 22.95 5.27
C ASP A 324 28.35 22.17 5.41
N HIS A 325 28.31 21.21 6.32
CA HIS A 325 27.13 20.43 6.70
C HIS A 325 26.46 19.59 5.59
N VAL A 326 27.05 19.46 4.40
CA VAL A 326 26.52 18.56 3.36
C VAL A 326 26.70 17.09 3.75
N PHE A 327 27.94 16.69 4.02
CA PHE A 327 28.31 15.31 4.37
C PHE A 327 28.57 15.21 5.89
N THR A 328 27.49 15.16 6.67
CA THR A 328 27.57 15.01 8.13
C THR A 328 27.63 13.54 8.54
N THR A 329 28.03 13.29 9.79
CA THR A 329 28.04 11.92 10.35
C THR A 329 26.69 11.49 10.90
N LYS A 330 25.70 12.39 10.96
CA LYS A 330 24.37 12.14 11.52
C LYS A 330 23.28 12.80 10.69
N TYR A 331 22.18 12.08 10.52
CA TYR A 331 20.94 12.55 9.91
C TYR A 331 19.78 12.10 10.79
N VAL A 332 18.86 13.01 11.09
CA VAL A 332 17.64 12.71 11.85
C VAL A 332 16.48 12.50 10.89
N ARG A 333 15.53 11.67 11.26
CA ARG A 333 14.34 11.46 10.45
C ARG A 333 13.56 12.78 10.33
N LYS A 334 13.11 13.10 9.12
CA LYS A 334 12.26 14.25 8.84
C LYS A 334 10.81 13.81 8.98
N GLU A 335 10.10 14.39 9.94
CA GLU A 335 8.67 14.15 10.20
C GLU A 335 7.79 14.64 9.04
#